data_AF-A0A0K0D7X8-F1
#
_entry.id   AF-A0A0K0D7X8-F1
#
_cell.length_a   1.000
_cell.length_b   1.000
_cell.length_c   1.000
_cell.angle_alpha   90.00
_cell.angle_beta   90.00
_cell.angle_gamma   90.00
#
_symmetry.space_group_name_H-M   'P 1'
#
loop_
_entity.id
_entity.type
_entity.pdbx_description
1 polymer ?
#
loop_
_entity_poly.entity_id
_entity_poly.type
_entity_poly.pdbx_seq_one_letter_code
_entity_poly.pdbx_strand_id
1 'polypeptide(L)'
;MMSTVLLCRFAFICSLAVITDGFLCEIMVRVTSKTDKKFKTVVIIPALGVQSSPMIFDKKETKKVEVIGEECGNKPWLIQTYKWENNDWQPAENNTAKYQGNGWIRFIVGDDLKPTPMDRYGIGCSEGRC
;
A
#
# COMPACT_ATOMS: atom_id res chain seq x y z
N MET A 1 -24.20 -55.60 -6.94
CA MET A 1 -22.86 -55.21 -6.47
C MET A 1 -22.28 -54.21 -7.44
N MET A 2 -22.77 -52.98 -7.39
CA MET A 2 -22.29 -51.88 -8.23
C MET A 2 -22.38 -50.62 -7.36
N SER A 3 -21.27 -49.89 -7.31
CA SER A 3 -21.20 -48.48 -6.92
C SER A 3 -21.12 -48.06 -5.44
N THR A 4 -20.69 -48.90 -4.49
CA THR A 4 -20.27 -48.37 -3.16
C THR A 4 -18.93 -47.62 -3.22
N VAL A 5 -18.08 -47.96 -4.19
CA VAL A 5 -16.75 -47.33 -4.40
C VAL A 5 -16.84 -45.95 -5.06
N LEU A 6 -17.93 -45.67 -5.79
CA LEU A 6 -18.13 -44.39 -6.49
C LEU A 6 -18.55 -43.25 -5.54
N LEU A 7 -19.30 -43.56 -4.47
CA LEU A 7 -19.78 -42.59 -3.49
C LEU A 7 -18.63 -42.00 -2.63
N CYS A 8 -17.59 -42.78 -2.31
CA CYS A 8 -16.43 -42.27 -1.58
C CYS A 8 -15.53 -41.35 -2.41
N ARG A 9 -15.50 -41.49 -3.75
CA ARG A 9 -14.67 -40.63 -4.61
C ARG A 9 -15.26 -39.24 -4.82
N PHE A 10 -16.58 -39.08 -4.74
CA PHE A 10 -17.24 -37.77 -4.79
C PHE A 10 -17.05 -36.96 -3.50
N ALA A 11 -16.98 -37.62 -2.34
CA ALA A 11 -16.76 -36.94 -1.06
C ALA A 11 -15.35 -36.31 -0.94
N PHE A 12 -14.34 -36.93 -1.56
CA PHE A 12 -12.97 -36.41 -1.54
C PHE A 12 -12.78 -35.16 -2.43
N ILE A 13 -13.57 -35.04 -3.50
CA ILE A 13 -13.49 -33.92 -4.46
C ILE A 13 -14.17 -32.65 -3.91
N CYS A 14 -15.20 -32.76 -3.07
CA CYS A 14 -15.87 -31.61 -2.47
C CYS A 14 -15.08 -30.92 -1.34
N SER A 15 -13.97 -31.49 -0.88
CA SER A 15 -13.17 -30.96 0.24
C SER A 15 -12.12 -29.91 -0.20
N LEU A 16 -11.97 -29.67 -1.51
CA LEU A 16 -10.98 -28.75 -2.09
C LEU A 16 -11.62 -27.49 -2.68
N ALA A 17 -12.78 -27.08 -2.17
CA ALA A 17 -13.24 -25.70 -2.35
C ALA A 17 -12.35 -24.81 -1.46
N VAL A 18 -11.14 -24.49 -1.94
CA VAL A 18 -10.29 -23.46 -1.35
C VAL A 18 -11.06 -22.16 -1.53
N ILE A 19 -11.69 -21.70 -0.45
CA ILE A 19 -12.31 -20.39 -0.38
C ILE A 19 -11.15 -19.39 -0.47
N THR A 20 -10.91 -18.82 -1.64
CA THR A 20 -9.95 -17.72 -1.80
C THR A 20 -10.65 -16.46 -1.31
N ASP A 21 -10.81 -16.34 0.00
CA ASP A 21 -11.23 -15.09 0.62
C ASP A 21 -10.07 -14.11 0.45
N GLY A 22 -10.18 -13.21 -0.54
CA GLY A 22 -9.22 -12.13 -0.72
C GLY A 22 -9.21 -11.26 0.54
N PHE A 23 -8.04 -10.98 1.08
CA PHE A 23 -7.93 -10.06 2.22
C PHE A 23 -8.17 -8.63 1.73
N LEU A 24 -9.35 -8.10 2.04
CA LEU A 24 -9.66 -6.68 1.86
C LEU A 24 -8.64 -5.82 2.62
N CYS A 25 -8.24 -4.73 2.01
CA CYS A 25 -7.47 -3.66 2.63
C CYS A 25 -8.24 -2.34 2.52
N GLU A 26 -8.24 -1.60 3.63
CA GLU A 26 -8.75 -0.24 3.73
C GLU A 26 -7.70 0.57 4.50
N ILE A 27 -6.79 1.21 3.76
CA ILE A 27 -5.61 1.86 4.31
C ILE A 27 -5.67 3.36 4.06
N MET A 28 -5.75 4.14 5.13
CA MET A 28 -5.53 5.57 5.07
C MET A 28 -4.03 5.88 5.17
N VAL A 29 -3.42 6.26 4.05
CA VAL A 29 -2.04 6.71 4.00
C VAL A 29 -1.98 8.19 4.36
N ARG A 30 -1.25 8.51 5.42
CA ARG A 30 -1.01 9.88 5.89
C ARG A 30 0.42 10.27 5.55
N VAL A 31 0.62 11.41 4.91
CA VAL A 31 1.95 11.96 4.60
C VAL A 31 2.09 13.29 5.31
N THR A 32 3.00 13.36 6.27
CA THR A 32 3.31 14.56 7.05
C THR A 32 4.61 15.18 6.56
N SER A 33 4.55 16.41 6.06
CA SER A 33 5.72 17.23 5.78
C SER A 33 6.30 17.78 7.08
N LYS A 34 7.60 17.56 7.29
CA LYS A 34 8.42 18.23 8.33
C LYS A 34 9.41 19.24 7.74
N THR A 35 9.29 19.55 6.46
CA THR A 35 10.17 20.48 5.73
C THR A 35 9.34 21.63 5.15
N ASP A 36 10.00 22.76 4.90
CA ASP A 36 9.43 23.89 4.15
C ASP A 36 9.78 23.80 2.65
N LYS A 37 10.55 22.78 2.24
CA LYS A 37 10.85 22.52 0.82
C LYS A 37 9.57 22.12 0.09
N LYS A 38 9.37 22.64 -1.12
CA LYS A 38 8.27 22.25 -1.98
C LYS A 38 8.52 20.86 -2.58
N PHE A 39 7.61 19.92 -2.32
CA PHE A 39 7.68 18.57 -2.88
C PHE A 39 6.26 18.07 -3.22
N LYS A 40 6.17 16.94 -3.94
CA LYS A 40 4.92 16.19 -4.03
C LYS A 40 5.15 14.72 -3.73
N THR A 41 4.13 14.04 -3.24
CA THR A 41 4.12 12.59 -3.03
C THR A 41 3.02 11.95 -3.85
N VAL A 42 3.30 10.76 -4.36
CA VAL A 42 2.34 9.88 -5.02
C VAL A 42 2.43 8.51 -4.34
N VAL A 43 1.28 7.93 -4.01
CA VAL A 43 1.15 6.57 -3.50
C VAL A 43 0.76 5.66 -4.67
N ILE A 44 1.61 4.69 -4.98
CA ILE A 44 1.40 3.73 -6.07
C ILE A 44 1.23 2.35 -5.44
N ILE A 45 0.15 1.66 -5.81
CA ILE A 45 -0.19 0.32 -5.30
C ILE A 45 -0.25 -0.65 -6.49
N PRO A 46 0.89 -1.25 -6.87
CA PRO A 46 0.98 -2.07 -8.09
C PRO A 46 0.09 -3.31 -8.09
N ALA A 47 -0.28 -3.82 -6.90
CA ALA A 47 -1.21 -4.95 -6.77
C ALA A 47 -2.62 -4.59 -7.27
N LEU A 48 -3.04 -3.34 -7.06
CA LEU A 48 -4.36 -2.83 -7.46
C LEU A 48 -4.35 -2.14 -8.82
N GLY A 49 -3.17 -1.83 -9.38
CA GLY A 49 -3.06 -0.97 -10.57
C GLY A 49 -3.49 0.47 -10.31
N VAL A 50 -3.48 0.91 -9.05
CA VAL A 50 -3.96 2.24 -8.63
C VAL A 50 -2.80 3.16 -8.28
N GLN A 51 -2.96 4.43 -8.63
CA GLN A 51 -2.09 5.54 -8.24
C GLN A 51 -2.93 6.66 -7.64
N SER A 52 -2.50 7.23 -6.51
CA SER A 52 -3.17 8.37 -5.90
C SER A 52 -3.02 9.63 -6.74
N SER A 53 -3.94 10.59 -6.58
CA SER A 53 -3.68 11.97 -6.98
C SER A 53 -2.42 12.49 -6.26
N PRO A 54 -1.60 13.34 -6.91
CA PRO A 54 -0.40 13.88 -6.26
C PRO A 54 -0.76 14.77 -5.07
N MET A 55 -0.14 14.51 -3.92
CA MET A 55 -0.19 15.38 -2.76
C MET A 55 0.97 16.38 -2.86
N ILE A 56 0.69 17.63 -3.22
CA ILE A 56 1.71 18.71 -3.31
C ILE A 56 1.84 19.39 -1.96
N PHE A 57 3.05 19.54 -1.44
CA PHE A 57 3.36 20.21 -0.18
C PHE A 57 4.21 21.45 -0.46
N ASP A 58 3.82 22.57 0.11
CA ASP A 58 4.56 23.84 0.09
C ASP A 58 4.81 24.40 1.50
N LYS A 59 4.41 23.64 2.53
CA LYS A 59 4.56 23.94 3.95
C LYS A 59 4.50 22.65 4.77
N LYS A 60 4.78 22.78 6.08
CA LYS A 60 4.58 21.72 7.05
C LYS A 60 3.09 21.48 7.28
N GLU A 61 2.59 20.36 6.76
CA GLU A 61 1.19 19.93 6.89
C GLU A 61 1.07 18.42 6.73
N THR A 62 -0.13 17.88 6.94
CA THR A 62 -0.42 16.47 6.69
C THR A 62 -1.51 16.34 5.64
N LYS A 63 -1.27 15.52 4.61
CA LYS A 63 -2.28 15.12 3.63
C LYS A 63 -2.53 13.63 3.74
N LYS A 64 -3.71 13.20 3.28
CA LYS A 64 -4.13 11.81 3.35
C LYS A 64 -4.73 11.35 2.04
N VAL A 65 -4.56 10.07 1.75
CA VAL A 65 -5.24 9.36 0.68
C VAL A 65 -5.73 8.03 1.24
N GLU A 66 -6.95 7.66 0.86
CA GLU A 66 -7.54 6.38 1.20
C GLU A 66 -7.30 5.39 0.06
N VAL A 67 -6.92 4.17 0.40
CA VAL A 67 -6.70 3.06 -0.52
C VAL A 67 -7.61 1.92 -0.09
N ILE A 68 -8.51 1.52 -0.99
CA ILE A 68 -9.43 0.41 -0.78
C ILE A 68 -9.18 -0.59 -1.91
N GLY A 69 -9.02 -1.87 -1.56
CA GLY A 69 -8.85 -2.94 -2.54
C GLY A 69 -8.67 -4.30 -1.89
N GLU A 70 -8.44 -5.32 -2.71
CA GLU A 70 -8.13 -6.68 -2.24
C GLU A 70 -6.65 -6.96 -2.43
N GLU A 71 -6.05 -7.69 -1.48
CA GLU A 71 -4.69 -8.22 -1.60
C GLU A 71 -3.62 -7.16 -1.91
N CYS A 72 -3.76 -5.98 -1.30
CA CYS A 72 -2.91 -4.82 -1.54
C CYS A 72 -1.42 -5.10 -1.23
N GLY A 73 -1.13 -6.06 -0.36
CA GLY A 73 0.22 -6.49 -0.01
C GLY A 73 0.88 -7.46 -0.99
N ASN A 74 0.19 -7.93 -2.04
CA ASN A 74 0.76 -8.91 -2.98
C ASN A 74 1.96 -8.37 -3.78
N LYS A 75 2.07 -7.05 -3.94
CA LYS A 75 3.22 -6.37 -4.53
C LYS A 75 3.69 -5.24 -3.63
N PRO A 76 5.00 -4.93 -3.60
CA PRO A 76 5.50 -3.79 -2.85
C PRO A 76 4.84 -2.49 -3.33
N TRP A 77 4.37 -1.69 -2.38
CA TRP A 77 3.89 -0.34 -2.63
C TRP A 77 5.08 0.56 -2.96
N LEU A 78 4.81 1.67 -3.63
CA LEU A 78 5.80 2.70 -3.89
C LEU A 78 5.26 4.06 -3.41
N ILE A 79 5.87 4.57 -2.34
CA ILE A 79 5.63 5.94 -1.87
C ILE A 79 6.72 6.80 -2.51
N GLN A 80 6.41 7.43 -3.64
CA GLN A 80 7.38 8.21 -4.41
C GLN A 80 7.26 9.69 -4.07
N THR A 81 8.39 10.35 -3.82
CA THR A 81 8.45 11.81 -3.70
C THR A 81 9.09 12.43 -4.94
N TYR A 82 8.75 13.69 -5.19
CA TYR A 82 9.34 14.52 -6.24
C TYR A 82 9.64 15.90 -5.68
N LYS A 83 10.78 16.45 -6.04
CA LYS A 83 11.20 17.81 -5.70
C LYS A 83 10.85 18.78 -6.82
N TRP A 84 10.56 20.03 -6.46
CA TRP A 84 10.32 21.09 -7.43
C TRP A 84 11.63 21.83 -7.72
N GLU A 85 12.21 21.62 -8.89
CA GLU A 85 13.46 22.26 -9.34
C GLU A 85 13.32 22.67 -10.80
N ASN A 86 13.88 23.83 -11.18
CA ASN A 86 13.86 24.33 -12.56
C ASN A 86 12.45 24.39 -13.19
N ASN A 87 11.43 24.73 -12.41
CA ASN A 87 10.02 24.73 -12.80
C ASN A 87 9.47 23.37 -13.27
N ASP A 88 10.08 22.26 -12.84
CA ASP A 88 9.63 20.92 -13.14
C ASP A 88 9.72 19.99 -11.91
N TRP A 89 8.97 18.90 -11.95
CA TRP A 89 8.97 17.87 -10.92
C TRP A 89 10.03 16.81 -11.21
N GLN A 90 11.10 16.81 -10.42
CA GLN A 90 12.15 15.80 -10.53
C GLN A 90 11.95 14.70 -9.48
N PRO A 91 12.13 13.42 -9.82
CA PRO A 91 12.12 12.35 -8.83
C PRO A 91 13.12 12.63 -7.71
N ALA A 92 12.67 12.43 -6.47
CA ALA A 92 13.53 12.45 -5.29
C ALA A 92 13.59 11.03 -4.72
N GLU A 93 13.39 10.87 -3.42
CA GLU A 93 13.51 9.60 -2.73
C GLU A 93 12.19 8.82 -2.69
N ASN A 94 12.28 7.53 -2.38
CA ASN A 94 11.12 6.68 -2.21
C ASN A 94 11.20 5.72 -1.03
N ASN A 95 10.03 5.18 -0.70
CA ASN A 95 9.88 4.05 0.19
C ASN A 95 9.12 2.95 -0.52
N THR A 96 9.60 1.72 -0.34
CA THR A 96 8.92 0.53 -0.81
C THR A 96 8.82 -0.50 0.31
N ALA A 97 7.62 -1.03 0.49
CA ALA A 97 7.32 -2.19 1.32
C ALA A 97 5.94 -2.74 0.94
N LYS A 98 5.61 -3.96 1.36
CA LYS A 98 4.26 -4.50 1.24
C LYS A 98 3.42 -4.07 2.43
N TYR A 99 2.23 -3.51 2.17
CA TYR A 99 1.27 -3.10 3.19
C TYR A 99 -0.08 -3.79 2.99
N GLN A 100 -0.64 -4.32 4.07
CA GLN A 100 -1.93 -5.03 4.08
C GLN A 100 -2.67 -4.76 5.40
N GLY A 101 -4.00 -4.77 5.37
CA GLY A 101 -4.84 -4.63 6.57
C GLY A 101 -5.78 -3.42 6.50
N ASN A 102 -6.41 -3.13 7.64
CA ASN A 102 -7.44 -2.09 7.76
C ASN A 102 -7.04 -1.09 8.85
N GLY A 103 -6.90 0.18 8.48
CA GLY A 103 -6.50 1.23 9.40
C GLY A 103 -5.71 2.34 8.72
N TRP A 104 -4.59 2.76 9.33
CA TRP A 104 -3.81 3.88 8.81
C TRP A 104 -2.31 3.69 9.01
N ILE A 105 -1.53 4.28 8.10
CA ILE A 105 -0.07 4.37 8.18
C ILE A 105 0.36 5.80 7.93
N ARG A 106 1.35 6.28 8.68
CA ARG A 106 1.92 7.62 8.49
C ARG A 106 3.36 7.55 7.99
N PHE A 107 3.63 8.33 6.94
CA PHE A 107 4.96 8.64 6.43
C PHE A 107 5.32 10.08 6.81
N ILE A 108 6.56 10.28 7.25
CA ILE A 108 7.16 11.59 7.48
C ILE A 108 8.16 11.87 6.36
N VAL A 109 8.12 13.09 5.82
CA VAL A 109 9.07 13.58 4.81
C VAL A 109 9.84 14.77 5.40
N GLY A 110 11.17 14.63 5.52
CA GLY A 110 12.07 15.66 6.02
C GLY A 110 12.78 16.44 4.91
N ASP A 111 13.85 17.15 5.26
CA ASP A 111 14.65 17.93 4.29
C ASP A 111 15.39 17.08 3.26
N ASP A 112 15.57 15.79 3.53
CA ASP A 112 16.09 14.79 2.58
C ASP A 112 15.03 14.36 1.55
N LEU A 113 13.79 14.83 1.69
CA LEU A 113 12.63 14.47 0.89
C LEU A 113 12.36 12.96 0.87
N LYS A 114 12.89 12.21 1.84
CA LYS A 114 12.68 10.77 1.93
C LYS A 114 11.41 10.46 2.71
N PRO A 115 10.44 9.73 2.12
CA PRO A 115 9.28 9.27 2.87
C PRO A 115 9.72 8.14 3.82
N THR A 116 9.54 8.36 5.12
CA THR A 116 9.92 7.40 6.16
C THR A 116 8.67 6.97 6.93
N PRO A 117 8.30 5.68 6.96
CA PRO A 117 7.18 5.21 7.77
C PRO A 117 7.49 5.42 9.24
N MET A 118 6.48 5.76 10.04
CA MET A 118 6.66 6.05 11.46
C MET A 118 5.75 5.20 12.34
N ASP A 119 4.48 5.51 12.32
CA ASP A 119 3.43 4.88 13.12
C ASP A 119 2.33 4.37 12.21
N ARG A 120 1.74 3.27 12.65
CA ARG A 120 0.66 2.58 11.94
C ARG A 120 -0.27 1.92 12.94
N TYR A 121 -1.53 1.80 12.55
CA TYR A 121 -2.55 1.09 13.31
C TYR A 121 -3.32 0.19 12.36
N GLY A 122 -3.44 -1.10 12.69
CA GLY A 122 -4.17 -2.09 11.89
C GLY A 122 -3.52 -2.45 10.54
N ILE A 123 -2.33 -1.91 10.26
CA ILE A 123 -1.58 -2.15 9.02
C ILE A 123 -0.38 -3.07 9.31
N GLY A 124 -0.37 -4.23 8.65
CA GLY A 124 0.81 -5.09 8.53
C GLY A 124 1.79 -4.50 7.53
N CYS A 125 3.08 -4.63 7.83
CA CYS A 125 4.16 -4.32 6.90
C CYS A 125 5.05 -5.54 6.78
N SER A 126 5.32 -5.96 5.56
CA SER A 126 6.25 -7.03 5.23
C SER A 126 7.16 -6.60 4.08
N GLU A 127 8.32 -7.24 3.96
CA GLU A 127 9.27 -7.08 2.84
C GLU A 127 9.50 -5.62 2.40
N GLY A 128 10.48 -4.95 3.00
CA GLY A 128 10.88 -3.61 2.59
C GLY A 128 11.22 -2.73 3.77
N ARG A 129 11.16 -1.41 3.53
CA ARG A 129 11.44 -0.40 4.56
C ARG A 129 10.17 -0.10 5.33
N CYS A 130 9.89 -0.96 6.30
CA CYS A 130 9.10 -0.67 7.49
C CYS A 130 9.97 0.11 8.50
#